data_AF-A0A5A9N7X6-F1
#
_entry.id   AF-A0A5A9N7X6-F1
#
_cell.length_a   1.000
_cell.length_b   1.000
_cell.length_c   1.000
_cell.angle_alpha   90.00
_cell.angle_beta   90.00
_cell.angle_gamma   90.00
#
_symmetry.space_group_name_H-M   'P 1'
#
loop_
_entity.id
_entity.type
_entity.pdbx_description
1 polymer ?
#
loop_
_entity_poly.entity_id
_entity_poly.type
_entity_poly.pdbx_seq_one_letter_code
_entity_poly.pdbx_strand_id
1 'polypeptide(L)'
;MLISSYRIVRQFPGCISQFDSYLAVHAIPFKVAKIEFASRKKVKLKDVLVRNKSKNHANPALDDHLQNIPQRLREIMKSKEMMKMGSRHRKKAPKPNTGQKGDIPVPHFRKGKGESVKAYIHRMTQESEHVLFLTNNQVDRKPEKGKTERQLKKPENQTEEEKSTKRKCRAKLQQAKKKLAQREKLEEEAMFTDEVQFGEVNMAPPSLTVKPKKATIKPQGAYKGLLLNSLLGHSPVSVAEPSMARKRIMEEERERVVHLYRQMKKKQMDKKEKDRR
;
A
#
# COMPACT_ATOMS: atom_id res chain seq x y z
N MET A 1 3.87 -45.41 -35.09
CA MET A 1 4.90 -46.48 -35.13
C MET A 1 6.19 -45.83 -34.64
N LEU A 2 6.90 -46.21 -33.58
CA LEU A 2 7.02 -47.45 -32.83
C LEU A 2 7.14 -47.15 -31.32
N ILE A 3 6.69 -48.12 -30.54
CA ILE A 3 6.88 -48.27 -29.09
C ILE A 3 8.30 -48.82 -28.86
N SER A 4 9.00 -48.41 -27.79
CA SER A 4 9.88 -49.36 -27.09
C SER A 4 10.16 -48.92 -25.65
N SER A 5 10.03 -49.91 -24.77
CA SER A 5 9.92 -49.85 -23.31
C SER A 5 11.00 -50.75 -22.72
N TYR A 6 11.75 -50.34 -21.69
CA TYR A 6 12.46 -51.23 -20.76
C TYR A 6 12.67 -50.46 -19.44
N ARG A 7 12.09 -50.78 -18.26
CA ARG A 7 12.05 -51.98 -17.38
C ARG A 7 13.21 -52.03 -16.34
N ILE A 8 12.90 -51.49 -15.15
CA ILE A 8 13.10 -51.95 -13.75
C ILE A 8 14.17 -53.03 -13.48
N VAL A 9 15.06 -52.82 -12.49
CA VAL A 9 15.38 -53.77 -11.39
C VAL A 9 15.82 -53.01 -10.11
N ARG A 10 15.21 -53.36 -8.97
CA ARG A 10 15.61 -53.04 -7.58
C ARG A 10 16.57 -54.13 -7.06
N GLN A 11 17.53 -53.82 -6.20
CA GLN A 11 17.98 -54.77 -5.16
C GLN A 11 18.76 -54.06 -4.02
N PHE A 12 18.20 -54.10 -2.80
CA PHE A 12 18.90 -54.16 -1.50
C PHE A 12 19.01 -55.65 -1.14
N PRO A 13 19.97 -56.16 -0.32
CA PRO A 13 19.98 -55.94 1.15
C PRO A 13 21.34 -56.16 1.85
N GLY A 14 21.37 -56.13 3.20
CA GLY A 14 22.27 -56.99 3.98
C GLY A 14 22.85 -56.39 5.28
N CYS A 15 22.68 -57.10 6.39
CA CYS A 15 22.98 -56.70 7.77
C CYS A 15 24.02 -57.63 8.45
N ILE A 16 24.46 -57.24 9.67
CA ILE A 16 24.90 -58.08 10.83
C ILE A 16 26.34 -58.65 10.89
N SER A 17 27.04 -58.36 12.01
CA SER A 17 27.79 -59.27 12.94
C SER A 17 28.75 -58.39 13.80
N GLN A 18 28.87 -58.35 15.14
CA GLN A 18 28.82 -59.24 16.31
C GLN A 18 30.22 -59.77 16.75
N PHE A 19 30.45 -59.82 18.09
CA PHE A 19 31.57 -60.41 18.89
C PHE A 19 32.88 -59.58 18.98
N ASP A 20 33.65 -59.45 20.09
CA ASP A 20 33.96 -60.31 21.25
C ASP A 20 34.46 -59.42 22.45
N SER A 21 34.00 -59.59 23.70
CA SER A 21 34.52 -60.41 24.82
C SER A 21 35.89 -59.98 25.41
N TYR A 22 35.96 -59.77 26.73
CA TYR A 22 37.01 -60.23 27.66
C TYR A 22 36.75 -59.73 29.11
N LEU A 23 36.64 -60.70 30.04
CA LEU A 23 36.58 -60.53 31.50
C LEU A 23 37.97 -60.28 32.10
N ALA A 24 38.03 -59.51 33.21
CA ALA A 24 38.96 -59.80 34.30
C ALA A 24 38.41 -59.26 35.64
N VAL A 25 38.32 -60.16 36.61
CA VAL A 25 37.86 -59.99 38.00
C VAL A 25 39.09 -59.70 38.87
N HIS A 26 38.98 -58.91 39.95
CA HIS A 26 39.49 -59.23 41.31
C HIS A 26 39.39 -58.05 42.31
N ALA A 27 38.50 -58.25 43.30
CA ALA A 27 38.55 -57.98 44.74
C ALA A 27 39.10 -56.68 45.39
N ILE A 28 38.31 -56.24 46.39
CA ILE A 28 38.34 -55.09 47.32
C ILE A 28 39.35 -55.32 48.46
N PRO A 29 39.88 -54.28 49.17
CA PRO A 29 39.31 -53.91 50.46
C PRO A 29 39.21 -52.39 50.77
N PHE A 30 38.15 -52.09 51.51
CA PHE A 30 37.82 -50.85 52.22
C PHE A 30 38.95 -50.32 53.11
N LYS A 31 39.21 -49.01 53.03
CA LYS A 31 39.66 -48.21 54.18
C LYS A 31 38.85 -46.92 54.27
N VAL A 32 38.13 -46.79 55.37
CA VAL A 32 37.38 -45.61 55.80
C VAL A 32 38.37 -44.57 56.31
N ALA A 33 38.37 -43.38 55.72
CA ALA A 33 39.07 -42.21 56.27
C ALA A 33 38.28 -40.93 56.00
N LYS A 34 37.78 -40.37 57.10
CA LYS A 34 37.53 -38.94 57.42
C LYS A 34 36.92 -38.06 56.33
N ILE A 35 35.65 -37.73 56.56
CA ILE A 35 34.95 -36.58 55.99
C ILE A 35 35.60 -35.31 56.57
N GLU A 36 36.38 -34.60 55.76
CA GLU A 36 36.64 -33.17 55.95
C GLU A 36 35.94 -32.39 54.83
N PHE A 37 35.10 -31.44 55.24
CA PHE A 37 34.21 -30.68 54.37
C PHE A 37 34.99 -29.52 53.71
N ALA A 38 35.70 -29.82 52.63
CA ALA A 38 36.36 -28.82 51.80
C ALA A 38 35.44 -28.34 50.65
N SER A 39 35.12 -27.04 50.71
CA SER A 39 34.63 -26.12 49.66
C SER A 39 34.14 -26.71 48.33
N ARG A 40 32.82 -26.59 48.09
CA ARG A 40 32.17 -26.81 46.77
C ARG A 40 32.82 -25.97 45.67
N LYS A 41 33.69 -26.58 44.87
CA LYS A 41 34.06 -26.10 43.53
C LYS A 41 32.90 -26.36 42.57
N LYS A 42 32.43 -25.28 41.94
CA LYS A 42 31.44 -25.30 40.84
C LYS A 42 31.94 -26.18 39.70
N VAL A 43 31.17 -27.22 39.38
CA VAL A 43 31.35 -28.05 38.18
C VAL A 43 31.05 -27.18 36.96
N LYS A 44 32.08 -26.94 36.14
CA LYS A 44 31.97 -26.35 34.80
C LYS A 44 31.37 -27.40 33.86
N LEU A 45 30.08 -27.28 33.58
CA LEU A 45 29.50 -27.84 32.37
C LEU A 45 30.00 -26.98 31.19
N LYS A 46 30.63 -27.66 30.24
CA LYS A 46 31.27 -27.07 29.05
C LYS A 46 30.19 -26.73 28.04
N ASP A 47 29.75 -25.47 28.03
CA ASP A 47 29.14 -24.87 26.85
C ASP A 47 30.23 -24.76 25.77
N VAL A 48 30.19 -25.65 24.80
CA VAL A 48 30.89 -25.48 23.52
C VAL A 48 30.16 -24.35 22.79
N LEU A 49 30.55 -23.13 23.14
CA LEU A 49 30.24 -21.92 22.39
C LEU A 49 30.92 -22.02 21.02
N VAL A 50 30.27 -22.70 20.08
CA VAL A 50 30.51 -22.45 18.67
C VAL A 50 30.17 -20.99 18.45
N ARG A 51 31.23 -20.21 18.25
CA ARG A 51 31.21 -18.80 17.92
C ARG A 51 30.60 -18.64 16.52
N ASN A 52 29.28 -18.75 16.43
CA ASN A 52 28.54 -18.27 15.27
C ASN A 52 28.63 -16.75 15.29
N LYS A 53 29.65 -16.22 14.62
CA LYS A 53 29.62 -14.84 14.13
C LYS A 53 28.45 -14.78 13.14
N SER A 54 27.26 -14.45 13.59
CA SER A 54 26.24 -13.91 12.69
C SER A 54 26.77 -12.57 12.22
N LYS A 55 27.50 -12.59 11.10
CA LYS A 55 27.69 -11.40 10.29
C LYS A 55 26.28 -10.89 10.01
N ASN A 56 25.91 -9.75 10.60
CA ASN A 56 24.77 -8.97 10.16
C ASN A 56 25.11 -8.43 8.77
N HIS A 57 25.09 -9.32 7.77
CA HIS A 57 24.77 -8.90 6.43
C HIS A 57 23.30 -8.53 6.50
N ALA A 58 23.02 -7.22 6.49
CA ALA A 58 21.69 -6.73 6.19
C ALA A 58 21.31 -7.37 4.85
N ASN A 59 20.50 -8.41 4.92
CA ASN A 59 20.09 -9.17 3.76
C ASN A 59 18.94 -8.35 3.14
N PRO A 60 19.15 -7.66 2.00
CA PRO A 60 18.17 -6.72 1.46
C PRO A 60 16.84 -7.42 1.08
N ALA A 61 16.87 -8.74 0.90
CA ALA A 61 15.71 -9.58 0.67
C ALA A 61 14.71 -9.61 1.86
N LEU A 62 15.15 -9.37 3.10
CA LEU A 62 14.24 -9.35 4.25
C LEU A 62 13.37 -8.10 4.29
N ASP A 63 13.89 -6.96 3.81
CA ASP A 63 13.14 -5.70 3.75
C ASP A 63 12.05 -5.74 2.67
N ASP A 64 12.27 -6.51 1.60
CA ASP A 64 11.33 -6.67 0.49
C ASP A 64 10.06 -7.43 0.92
N HIS A 65 10.22 -8.48 1.74
CA HIS A 65 9.08 -9.19 2.32
C HIS A 65 8.28 -8.34 3.32
N LEU A 66 8.94 -7.43 4.06
CA LEU A 66 8.24 -6.50 4.95
C LEU A 66 7.37 -5.51 4.16
N GLN A 67 7.71 -5.22 2.90
CA GLN A 67 6.93 -4.35 2.02
C GLN A 67 5.59 -4.97 1.60
N ASN A 68 5.55 -6.29 1.45
CA ASN A 68 4.35 -7.04 1.03
C ASN A 68 3.40 -7.37 2.20
N ILE A 69 3.83 -7.16 3.44
CA ILE A 69 3.01 -7.36 4.64
C ILE A 69 2.13 -6.13 4.88
N PRO A 70 0.83 -6.32 5.25
CA PRO A 70 -0.06 -5.23 5.62
C PRO A 70 0.54 -4.29 6.68
N GLN A 71 0.35 -2.98 6.49
CA GLN A 71 0.99 -1.92 7.28
C GLN A 71 0.83 -2.10 8.80
N ARG A 72 -0.37 -2.46 9.26
CA ARG A 72 -0.67 -2.68 10.68
C ARG A 72 0.17 -3.80 11.29
N LEU A 73 0.39 -4.89 10.55
CA LEU A 73 1.19 -6.02 11.01
C LEU A 73 2.69 -5.67 10.98
N ARG A 74 3.14 -4.92 9.96
CA ARG A 74 4.50 -4.38 9.87
C ARG A 74 4.85 -3.52 11.09
N GLU A 75 3.95 -2.63 11.50
CA GLU A 75 4.12 -1.78 12.68
C GLU A 75 4.17 -2.58 13.98
N ILE A 76 3.32 -3.60 14.13
CA ILE A 76 3.32 -4.49 15.30
C ILE A 76 4.63 -5.27 15.40
N MET A 77 5.12 -5.83 14.28
CA MET A 77 6.40 -6.54 14.24
C MET A 77 7.58 -5.62 14.59
N LYS A 78 7.62 -4.41 14.01
CA LYS A 78 8.63 -3.39 14.33
C LYS A 78 8.59 -2.98 15.81
N SER A 79 7.40 -2.75 16.37
CA SER A 79 7.23 -2.41 17.80
C SER A 79 7.73 -3.55 18.70
N LYS A 80 7.37 -4.80 18.37
CA LYS A 80 7.81 -6.00 19.10
C LYS A 80 9.33 -6.17 19.05
N GLU A 81 9.97 -5.91 17.91
CA GLU A 81 11.44 -5.89 17.80
C GLU A 81 12.06 -4.78 18.64
N MET A 82 11.51 -3.56 18.60
CA MET A 82 11.99 -2.45 19.44
C MET A 82 11.84 -2.74 20.94
N MET A 83 10.79 -3.46 21.35
CA MET A 83 10.62 -3.91 22.74
C MET A 83 11.61 -5.02 23.11
N LYS A 84 11.92 -5.93 22.16
CA LYS A 84 12.89 -7.02 22.35
C LYS A 84 14.34 -6.52 22.46
N MET A 85 14.68 -5.42 21.77
CA MET A 85 16.01 -4.81 21.79
C MET A 85 16.31 -3.98 23.05
N GLY A 86 15.31 -3.76 23.91
CA GLY A 86 15.47 -3.09 25.21
C GLY A 86 15.86 -1.61 25.14
N SER A 87 15.89 -0.94 26.31
CA SER A 87 16.13 0.50 26.45
C SER A 87 17.51 1.00 26.00
N ARG A 88 18.43 0.09 25.64
CA ARG A 88 19.82 0.40 25.26
C ARG A 88 19.96 1.21 23.97
N HIS A 89 18.93 1.26 23.12
CA HIS A 89 18.93 2.07 21.89
C HIS A 89 18.22 3.43 22.02
N ARG A 90 17.72 3.81 23.19
CA ARG A 90 17.22 5.19 23.41
C ARG A 90 18.41 6.14 23.54
N LYS A 91 18.93 6.65 22.41
CA LYS A 91 19.86 7.77 22.41
C LYS A 91 19.18 8.95 23.12
N LYS A 92 19.81 9.47 24.18
CA LYS A 92 19.32 10.65 24.91
C LYS A 92 19.26 11.83 23.94
N ALA A 93 18.09 12.43 23.80
CA ALA A 93 17.91 13.64 23.01
C ALA A 93 18.72 14.81 23.61
N PRO A 94 19.38 15.64 22.79
CA PRO A 94 20.06 16.83 23.28
C PRO A 94 19.03 17.83 23.85
N LYS A 95 19.39 18.48 24.96
CA LYS A 95 18.52 19.47 25.62
C LYS A 95 18.36 20.72 24.72
N PRO A 96 17.15 21.27 24.57
CA PRO A 96 16.93 22.47 23.77
C PRO A 96 17.53 23.69 24.48
N ASN A 97 18.33 24.47 23.74
CA ASN A 97 18.86 25.75 24.19
C ASN A 97 17.72 26.77 24.35
N THR A 98 17.82 27.58 25.40
CA THR A 98 16.84 28.56 25.85
C THR A 98 16.72 29.75 24.89
N GLY A 99 15.99 29.58 23.79
CA GLY A 99 15.40 30.67 23.02
C GLY A 99 13.98 30.94 23.52
N GLN A 100 13.59 32.21 23.63
CA GLN A 100 12.26 32.64 24.09
C GLN A 100 11.15 31.81 23.41
N LYS A 101 10.16 31.36 24.21
CA LYS A 101 9.07 30.49 23.75
C LYS A 101 8.35 31.10 22.53
N GLY A 102 8.72 30.66 21.33
CA GLY A 102 8.03 30.99 20.08
C GLY A 102 8.91 31.49 18.94
N ASP A 103 10.19 31.81 19.16
CA ASP A 103 11.08 32.29 18.08
C ASP A 103 11.99 31.20 17.56
N ILE A 104 12.14 31.13 16.23
CA ILE A 104 13.00 30.14 15.57
C ILE A 104 14.45 30.49 15.90
N PRO A 105 15.25 29.56 16.45
CA PRO A 105 16.64 29.83 16.73
C PRO A 105 17.38 30.08 15.42
N VAL A 106 18.14 31.17 15.34
CA VAL A 106 19.00 31.48 14.19
C VAL A 106 20.32 30.72 14.35
N PRO A 107 20.63 29.71 13.51
CA PRO A 107 21.86 28.94 13.64
C PRO A 107 23.07 29.79 13.23
N HIS A 108 24.14 29.73 14.03
CA HIS A 108 25.41 30.37 13.67
C HIS A 108 26.32 29.36 12.96
N PHE A 109 26.55 29.56 11.66
CA PHE A 109 27.38 28.65 10.85
C PHE A 109 28.87 29.04 10.88
N ARG A 110 29.59 28.57 11.90
CA ARG A 110 31.06 28.58 11.92
C ARG A 110 31.62 27.15 11.84
N LYS A 111 32.70 26.98 11.07
CA LYS A 111 33.40 25.69 10.96
C LYS A 111 34.14 25.41 12.26
N GLY A 112 33.96 24.23 12.83
CA GLY A 112 34.62 23.82 14.07
C GLY A 112 36.11 23.54 13.88
N LYS A 113 36.90 23.67 14.96
CA LYS A 113 38.32 23.29 14.95
C LYS A 113 38.42 21.76 14.81
N GLY A 114 38.99 21.27 13.71
CA GLY A 114 39.08 19.83 13.39
C GLY A 114 37.92 19.25 12.58
N GLU A 115 36.96 20.09 12.17
CA GLU A 115 35.87 19.66 11.30
C GLU A 115 36.31 19.54 9.83
N SER A 116 35.95 18.44 9.16
CA SER A 116 36.12 18.33 7.72
C SER A 116 35.13 19.22 6.97
N VAL A 117 35.50 19.71 5.79
CA VAL A 117 34.63 20.58 4.97
C VAL A 117 33.28 19.91 4.69
N LYS A 118 33.30 18.60 4.42
CA LYS A 118 32.08 17.81 4.16
C LYS A 118 31.17 17.75 5.39
N ALA A 119 31.72 17.58 6.58
CA ALA A 119 30.94 17.56 7.82
C ALA A 119 30.32 18.94 8.12
N TYR A 120 31.05 20.02 7.85
CA TYR A 120 30.55 21.40 8.00
C TYR A 120 29.35 21.66 7.10
N ILE A 121 29.49 21.34 5.81
CA ILE A 121 28.40 21.50 4.83
C ILE A 121 27.19 20.67 5.27
N HIS A 122 27.40 19.43 5.72
CA HIS A 122 26.30 18.57 6.16
C HIS A 122 25.54 19.15 7.35
N ARG A 123 26.24 19.67 8.38
CA ARG A 123 25.58 20.37 9.50
C ARG A 123 24.81 21.59 9.01
N MET A 124 25.44 22.37 8.13
CA MET A 124 24.82 23.57 7.57
C MET A 124 23.50 23.22 6.87
N THR A 125 23.51 22.21 6.00
CA THR A 125 22.32 21.75 5.28
C THR A 125 21.22 21.28 6.24
N GLN A 126 21.55 20.46 7.24
CA GLN A 126 20.57 19.94 8.20
C GLN A 126 19.90 21.05 9.02
N GLU A 127 20.68 22.00 9.54
CA GLU A 127 20.14 23.11 10.32
C GLU A 127 19.32 24.06 9.43
N SER A 128 19.74 24.30 8.19
CA SER A 128 18.96 25.09 7.22
C SER A 128 17.62 24.45 6.90
N GLU A 129 17.60 23.14 6.64
CA GLU A 129 16.36 22.36 6.45
C GLU A 129 15.46 22.41 7.68
N HIS A 130 16.05 22.29 8.87
CA HIS A 130 15.33 22.34 10.13
C HIS A 130 14.71 23.73 10.40
N VAL A 131 15.44 24.81 10.15
CA VAL A 131 14.91 26.19 10.25
C VAL A 131 13.80 26.44 9.23
N LEU A 132 13.97 25.95 8.00
CA LEU A 132 12.93 26.05 6.97
C LEU A 132 11.67 25.29 7.40
N PHE A 133 11.83 24.09 7.94
CA PHE A 133 10.73 23.32 8.52
C PHE A 133 10.03 24.10 9.64
N LEU A 134 10.77 24.64 10.61
CA LEU A 134 10.18 25.43 11.69
C LEU A 134 9.43 26.66 11.17
N THR A 135 9.98 27.35 10.16
CA THR A 135 9.37 28.52 9.49
C THR A 135 8.04 28.16 8.87
N ASN A 136 8.00 27.08 8.08
CA ASN A 136 6.79 26.64 7.38
C ASN A 136 5.67 26.19 8.35
N ASN A 137 6.02 25.84 9.58
CA ASN A 137 5.08 25.43 10.62
C ASN A 137 4.67 26.58 11.56
N GLN A 138 5.16 27.80 11.34
CA GLN A 138 4.71 28.96 12.12
C GLN A 138 3.39 29.50 11.58
N VAL A 139 2.50 29.92 12.49
CA VAL A 139 1.32 30.71 12.14
C VAL A 139 1.79 32.13 11.79
N ASP A 140 1.21 32.73 10.74
CA ASP A 140 1.50 34.12 10.32
C ASP A 140 1.54 35.07 11.52
N ARG A 141 2.76 35.47 11.92
CA ARG A 141 2.94 36.53 12.88
C ARG A 141 2.55 37.82 12.17
N LYS A 142 1.50 38.48 12.67
CA LYS A 142 1.15 39.85 12.31
C LYS A 142 1.78 40.78 13.35
N PRO A 143 3.07 41.18 13.19
CA PRO A 143 3.76 41.98 14.19
C PRO A 143 3.14 43.37 14.38
N GLU A 144 2.34 43.83 13.41
CA GLU A 144 1.64 45.13 13.41
C GLU A 144 0.44 45.18 14.38
N LYS A 145 -0.05 44.03 14.89
CA LYS A 145 -1.05 44.02 15.96
C LYS A 145 -0.36 44.24 17.31
N GLY A 146 -0.72 45.34 17.96
CA GLY A 146 -0.08 45.87 19.17
C GLY A 146 0.03 44.87 20.33
N LYS A 147 0.93 45.17 21.27
CA LYS A 147 1.33 44.33 22.41
C LYS A 147 0.17 43.92 23.34
N THR A 148 -0.99 44.57 23.24
CA THR A 148 -2.18 44.35 24.09
C THR A 148 -2.83 42.97 23.90
N GLU A 149 -2.74 42.34 22.72
CA GLU A 149 -3.36 41.02 22.48
C GLU A 149 -2.44 39.82 22.82
N ARG A 150 -1.17 40.07 23.17
CA ARG A 150 -0.13 39.02 23.25
C ARG A 150 -0.17 38.17 24.52
N GLN A 151 -0.91 38.57 25.55
CA GLN A 151 -1.00 37.83 26.81
C GLN A 151 -2.12 36.77 26.86
N LEU A 152 -3.08 36.78 25.92
CA LEU A 152 -4.22 35.86 25.97
C LEU A 152 -3.98 34.47 25.34
N LYS A 153 -2.89 34.26 24.61
CA LYS A 153 -2.67 33.02 23.84
C LYS A 153 -1.53 32.18 24.39
N LYS A 154 -1.69 31.74 25.65
CA LYS A 154 -1.07 30.51 26.14
C LYS A 154 -1.86 29.34 25.52
N PRO A 155 -1.24 28.26 25.01
CA PRO A 155 -1.97 27.19 24.33
C PRO A 155 -2.56 26.24 25.38
N GLU A 156 -3.61 26.69 26.06
CA GLU A 156 -4.49 25.81 26.82
C GLU A 156 -5.83 25.82 26.11
N ASN A 157 -6.18 24.66 25.54
CA ASN A 157 -7.43 24.35 24.88
C ASN A 157 -7.68 25.12 23.56
N GLN A 158 -7.59 24.40 22.44
CA GLN A 158 -8.28 24.81 21.21
C GLN A 158 -9.76 24.99 21.57
N THR A 159 -10.19 26.24 21.71
CA THR A 159 -11.54 26.65 22.08
C THR A 159 -12.51 25.98 21.12
N GLU A 160 -13.62 25.43 21.62
CA GLU A 160 -14.61 24.72 20.79
C GLU A 160 -15.09 25.55 19.57
N GLU A 161 -14.99 26.87 19.68
CA GLU A 161 -15.24 27.84 18.63
C GLU A 161 -14.31 27.69 17.41
N GLU A 162 -13.01 27.47 17.56
CA GLU A 162 -12.07 27.27 16.44
C GLU A 162 -12.32 25.93 15.72
N LYS A 163 -12.70 24.88 16.46
CA LYS A 163 -13.13 23.60 15.87
C LYS A 163 -14.46 23.75 15.14
N SER A 164 -15.40 24.53 15.68
CA SER A 164 -16.72 24.77 15.08
C SER A 164 -16.63 25.58 13.79
N THR A 165 -15.77 26.61 13.74
CA THR A 165 -15.55 27.45 12.56
C THR A 165 -14.87 26.67 11.44
N LYS A 166 -13.85 25.85 11.76
CA LYS A 166 -13.22 24.95 10.78
C LYS A 166 -14.21 23.93 10.19
N ARG A 167 -15.12 23.38 11.02
CA ARG A 167 -16.20 22.49 10.55
C ARG A 167 -17.19 23.23 9.64
N LYS A 168 -17.61 24.45 10.01
CA LYS A 168 -18.48 25.30 9.18
C LYS A 168 -17.83 25.66 7.84
N CYS A 169 -16.54 26.02 7.81
CA CYS A 169 -15.82 26.28 6.57
C CYS A 169 -15.71 25.04 5.68
N ARG A 170 -15.44 23.87 6.25
CA ARG A 170 -15.43 22.60 5.49
C ARG A 170 -16.80 22.27 4.90
N ALA A 171 -17.87 22.49 5.67
CA ALA A 171 -19.25 22.29 5.21
C ALA A 171 -19.60 23.24 4.05
N LYS A 172 -19.25 24.54 4.16
CA LYS A 172 -19.43 25.53 3.09
C LYS A 172 -18.66 25.14 1.82
N LEU A 173 -17.42 24.67 1.95
CA LEU A 173 -16.62 24.19 0.82
C LEU A 173 -17.26 22.97 0.15
N GLN A 174 -17.77 22.01 0.93
CA GLN A 174 -18.47 20.84 0.39
C GLN A 174 -19.77 21.24 -0.32
N GLN A 175 -20.54 22.18 0.24
CA GLN A 175 -21.73 22.72 -0.42
C GLN A 175 -21.38 23.44 -1.72
N ALA A 176 -20.30 24.24 -1.74
CA ALA A 176 -19.83 24.91 -2.96
C ALA A 176 -19.45 23.89 -4.05
N LYS A 177 -18.71 22.82 -3.68
CA LYS A 177 -18.37 21.73 -4.62
C LYS A 177 -19.61 21.02 -5.15
N LYS A 178 -20.60 20.73 -4.30
CA LYS A 178 -21.87 20.12 -4.72
C LYS A 178 -22.65 21.02 -5.68
N LYS A 179 -22.71 22.33 -5.41
CA LYS A 179 -23.37 23.30 -6.30
C LYS A 179 -22.65 23.40 -7.65
N LEU A 180 -21.32 23.38 -7.66
CA LEU A 180 -20.54 23.40 -8.89
C LEU A 180 -20.80 22.12 -9.71
N ALA A 181 -20.76 20.94 -9.08
CA ALA A 181 -21.09 19.68 -9.74
C ALA A 181 -22.53 19.62 -10.26
N GLN A 182 -23.49 20.20 -9.54
CA GLN A 182 -24.88 20.32 -10.01
C GLN A 182 -25.00 21.24 -11.22
N ARG A 183 -24.29 22.38 -11.22
CA ARG A 183 -24.26 23.29 -12.38
C ARG A 183 -23.64 22.62 -13.60
N GLU A 184 -22.51 21.95 -13.42
CA GLU A 184 -21.86 21.18 -14.48
C GLU A 184 -22.79 20.10 -15.05
N LYS A 185 -23.51 19.38 -14.18
CA LYS A 185 -24.50 18.37 -14.61
C LYS A 185 -25.65 18.98 -15.43
N LEU A 186 -26.17 20.14 -15.03
CA LEU A 186 -27.23 20.83 -15.77
C LEU A 186 -26.74 21.38 -17.11
N GLU A 187 -25.53 21.96 -17.14
CA GLU A 187 -24.88 22.42 -18.37
C GLU A 187 -24.62 21.25 -19.33
N GLU A 188 -24.19 20.10 -18.80
CA GLU A 188 -24.03 18.88 -19.58
C GLU A 188 -25.37 18.37 -20.12
N GLU A 189 -26.41 18.29 -19.29
CA GLU A 189 -27.74 17.90 -19.74
C GLU A 189 -28.20 18.79 -20.89
N ALA A 190 -28.13 20.12 -20.76
CA ALA A 190 -28.49 21.05 -21.84
C ALA A 190 -27.65 20.89 -23.13
N MET A 191 -26.37 20.52 -23.04
CA MET A 191 -25.50 20.31 -24.20
C MET A 191 -25.71 18.95 -24.89
N PHE A 192 -26.14 17.93 -24.14
CA PHE A 192 -26.22 16.54 -24.62
C PHE A 192 -27.66 16.01 -24.74
N THR A 193 -28.68 16.78 -24.35
CA THR A 193 -30.08 16.51 -24.69
C THR A 193 -30.40 17.13 -26.04
N ASP A 194 -30.84 16.31 -26.98
CA ASP A 194 -31.36 16.76 -28.27
C ASP A 194 -32.89 16.69 -28.22
N GLU A 195 -33.57 17.80 -28.49
CA GLU A 195 -35.03 17.84 -28.53
C GLU A 195 -35.51 17.23 -29.85
N VAL A 196 -35.75 15.92 -29.85
CA VAL A 196 -36.33 15.22 -31.00
C VAL A 196 -37.84 15.34 -30.94
N GLN A 197 -38.43 16.07 -31.88
CA GLN A 197 -39.88 16.03 -32.06
C GLN A 197 -40.25 14.68 -32.66
N PHE A 198 -40.80 13.79 -31.81
CA PHE A 198 -41.33 12.53 -32.28
C PHE A 198 -42.57 12.81 -33.15
N GLY A 199 -42.49 12.47 -34.43
CA GLY A 199 -43.68 12.23 -35.26
C GLY A 199 -44.48 11.03 -34.74
N GLU A 200 -45.61 10.70 -35.35
CA GLU A 200 -46.50 9.59 -34.92
C GLU A 200 -45.71 8.29 -34.67
N VAL A 201 -45.45 8.00 -33.39
CA VAL A 201 -44.71 6.83 -32.94
C VAL A 201 -45.68 5.67 -32.90
N ASN A 202 -45.60 4.78 -33.90
CA ASN A 202 -46.21 3.46 -33.77
C ASN A 202 -45.45 2.69 -32.67
N MET A 203 -46.02 2.69 -31.47
CA MET A 203 -45.45 2.12 -30.23
C MET A 203 -45.14 0.61 -30.32
N ALA A 204 -45.68 -0.07 -31.33
CA ALA A 204 -45.38 -1.44 -31.64
C ALA A 204 -45.23 -1.61 -33.16
N PRO A 205 -44.26 -2.41 -33.63
CA PRO A 205 -44.26 -2.82 -35.02
C PRO A 205 -45.60 -3.52 -35.33
N PRO A 206 -46.23 -3.27 -36.50
CA PRO A 206 -47.43 -3.98 -36.88
C PRO A 206 -47.17 -5.48 -36.85
N SER A 207 -48.00 -6.22 -36.12
CA SER A 207 -47.86 -7.66 -36.01
C SER A 207 -48.28 -8.32 -37.32
N LEU A 208 -47.31 -8.71 -38.14
CA LEU A 208 -47.53 -9.53 -39.32
C LEU A 208 -47.89 -10.96 -38.88
N THR A 209 -49.19 -11.25 -38.78
CA THR A 209 -49.73 -12.60 -38.51
C THR A 209 -49.83 -13.48 -39.76
N VAL A 210 -49.40 -12.96 -40.92
CA VAL A 210 -49.49 -13.67 -42.21
C VAL A 210 -48.38 -14.71 -42.31
N LYS A 211 -48.77 -15.98 -42.44
CA LYS A 211 -47.84 -17.06 -42.77
C LYS A 211 -47.32 -16.86 -44.20
N PRO A 212 -46.00 -16.78 -44.43
CA PRO A 212 -45.46 -16.65 -45.78
C PRO A 212 -45.87 -17.85 -46.64
N LYS A 213 -46.48 -17.59 -47.81
CA LYS A 213 -47.13 -18.60 -48.68
C LYS A 213 -46.24 -19.79 -49.09
N LYS A 214 -44.91 -19.70 -48.95
CA LYS A 214 -43.93 -20.73 -49.35
C LYS A 214 -43.07 -21.28 -48.20
N ALA A 215 -43.40 -21.01 -46.93
CA ALA A 215 -42.62 -21.56 -45.83
C ALA A 215 -42.86 -23.06 -45.65
N THR A 216 -41.84 -23.86 -45.95
CA THR A 216 -41.80 -25.28 -45.59
C THR A 216 -41.58 -25.39 -44.08
N ILE A 217 -42.55 -25.95 -43.37
CA ILE A 217 -42.45 -26.24 -41.93
C ILE A 217 -41.48 -27.43 -41.78
N LYS A 218 -40.18 -27.15 -41.69
CA LYS A 218 -39.19 -28.17 -41.37
C LYS A 218 -39.26 -28.47 -39.87
N PRO A 219 -39.29 -29.74 -39.44
CA PRO A 219 -39.17 -30.06 -38.03
C PRO A 219 -37.80 -29.59 -37.53
N GLN A 220 -37.83 -28.85 -36.42
CA GLN A 220 -36.72 -28.45 -35.55
C GLN A 220 -35.41 -29.22 -35.81
N GLY A 221 -34.47 -28.62 -36.55
CA GLY A 221 -33.22 -29.32 -36.86
C GLY A 221 -32.30 -28.69 -37.90
N ALA A 222 -31.87 -27.45 -37.68
CA ALA A 222 -30.60 -26.98 -38.23
C ALA A 222 -29.63 -26.77 -37.07
N TYR A 223 -29.05 -27.87 -36.56
CA TYR A 223 -28.07 -27.90 -35.46
C TYR A 223 -26.73 -27.26 -35.81
N LYS A 224 -26.66 -26.46 -36.88
CA LYS A 224 -25.45 -25.81 -37.38
C LYS A 224 -25.76 -24.32 -37.43
N GLY A 225 -25.13 -23.55 -36.56
CA GLY A 225 -25.25 -22.09 -36.55
C GLY A 225 -24.92 -21.49 -37.92
N LEU A 226 -25.31 -20.22 -38.14
CA LEU A 226 -25.04 -19.51 -39.40
C LEU A 226 -23.58 -19.71 -39.83
N LEU A 227 -23.34 -20.03 -41.10
CA LEU A 227 -22.00 -20.28 -41.65
C LEU A 227 -21.01 -19.15 -41.32
N LEU A 228 -21.49 -17.91 -41.36
CA LEU A 228 -20.72 -16.71 -41.01
C LEU A 228 -20.19 -16.75 -39.57
N ASN A 229 -20.95 -17.28 -38.61
CA ASN A 229 -20.51 -17.44 -37.23
C ASN A 229 -19.35 -18.43 -37.12
N SER A 230 -19.34 -19.47 -37.97
CA SER A 230 -18.24 -20.43 -38.07
C SER A 230 -16.99 -19.81 -38.72
N LEU A 231 -17.17 -18.91 -39.70
CA LEU A 231 -16.07 -18.27 -40.42
C LEU A 231 -15.40 -17.14 -39.62
N LEU A 232 -16.21 -16.36 -38.91
CA LEU A 232 -15.75 -15.24 -38.08
C LEU A 232 -15.25 -15.69 -36.70
N GLY A 233 -15.35 -17.00 -36.38
CA GLY A 233 -15.04 -17.52 -35.05
C GLY A 233 -15.98 -17.01 -33.94
N HIS A 234 -17.07 -16.34 -34.32
CA HIS A 234 -18.09 -15.87 -33.40
C HIS A 234 -19.05 -17.02 -33.08
N SER A 235 -18.65 -17.89 -32.16
CA SER A 235 -19.64 -18.69 -31.41
C SER A 235 -20.70 -17.73 -30.86
N PRO A 236 -22.02 -18.06 -30.86
CA PRO A 236 -23.03 -17.21 -30.26
C PRO A 236 -22.53 -16.82 -28.88
N VAL A 237 -22.19 -15.53 -28.73
CA VAL A 237 -21.60 -15.01 -27.51
C VAL A 237 -22.57 -15.38 -26.42
N SER A 238 -22.15 -16.29 -25.53
CA SER A 238 -22.97 -16.64 -24.39
C SER A 238 -23.37 -15.32 -23.75
N VAL A 239 -24.66 -15.10 -23.54
CA VAL A 239 -25.19 -13.95 -22.77
C VAL A 239 -24.81 -14.09 -21.27
N ALA A 240 -23.74 -14.83 -20.98
CA ALA A 240 -23.16 -14.95 -19.68
C ALA A 240 -22.59 -13.58 -19.30
N GLU A 241 -23.10 -13.07 -18.20
CA GLU A 241 -22.63 -11.85 -17.56
C GLU A 241 -21.09 -11.87 -17.48
N PRO A 242 -20.40 -10.85 -18.01
CA PRO A 242 -18.96 -10.79 -17.94
C PRO A 242 -18.51 -10.81 -16.47
N SER A 243 -17.34 -11.40 -16.20
CA SER A 243 -16.78 -11.42 -14.85
C SER A 243 -16.70 -10.01 -14.26
N MET A 244 -16.83 -9.88 -12.93
CA MET A 244 -16.79 -8.57 -12.25
C MET A 244 -15.52 -7.77 -12.59
N ALA A 245 -14.39 -8.45 -12.80
CA ALA A 245 -13.15 -7.81 -13.24
C ALA A 245 -13.27 -7.23 -14.65
N ARG A 246 -13.89 -7.96 -15.59
CA ARG A 246 -14.10 -7.51 -16.96
C ARG A 246 -15.10 -6.36 -17.03
N LYS A 247 -16.16 -6.38 -16.21
CA LYS A 247 -17.11 -5.26 -16.08
C LYS A 247 -16.40 -3.97 -15.68
N ARG A 248 -15.53 -4.01 -14.67
CA ARG A 248 -14.74 -2.85 -14.22
C ARG A 248 -13.87 -2.26 -15.32
N ILE A 249 -13.18 -3.12 -16.08
CA ILE A 249 -12.35 -2.68 -17.21
C ILE A 249 -13.20 -1.99 -18.27
N MET A 250 -14.32 -2.60 -18.66
CA MET A 250 -15.21 -2.03 -19.67
C MET A 250 -15.86 -0.71 -19.21
N GLU A 251 -16.23 -0.61 -17.92
CA GLU A 251 -16.77 0.62 -17.33
C GLU A 251 -15.73 1.73 -17.30
N GLU A 252 -14.49 1.44 -16.90
CA GLU A 252 -13.40 2.42 -16.91
C GLU A 252 -13.07 2.91 -18.33
N GLU A 253 -13.03 2.00 -19.31
CA GLU A 253 -12.86 2.37 -20.72
C GLU A 253 -14.01 3.26 -21.21
N ARG A 254 -15.25 2.90 -20.87
CA ARG A 254 -16.44 3.70 -21.20
C ARG A 254 -16.35 5.10 -20.60
N GLU A 255 -15.98 5.21 -19.32
CA GLU A 255 -15.79 6.51 -18.64
C GLU A 255 -14.71 7.35 -19.31
N ARG A 256 -13.57 6.74 -19.66
CA ARG A 256 -12.48 7.44 -20.38
C ARG A 256 -12.94 7.99 -21.73
N VAL A 257 -13.64 7.18 -22.52
CA VAL A 257 -14.16 7.59 -23.83
C VAL A 257 -15.18 8.72 -23.69
N VAL A 258 -16.12 8.60 -22.74
CA VAL A 258 -17.12 9.64 -22.48
C VAL A 258 -16.46 10.94 -22.07
N HIS A 259 -15.47 10.91 -21.18
CA HIS A 259 -14.75 12.10 -20.75
C HIS A 259 -14.01 12.77 -21.92
N LEU A 260 -13.31 12.00 -22.77
CA LEU A 260 -12.65 12.52 -23.97
C LEU A 260 -13.66 13.15 -24.94
N TYR A 261 -14.80 12.50 -25.15
CA TYR A 261 -15.86 13.02 -26.00
C TYR A 261 -16.41 14.35 -25.47
N ARG A 262 -16.66 14.45 -24.16
CA ARG A 262 -17.09 15.70 -23.50
C ARG A 262 -16.09 16.83 -23.72
N GLN A 263 -14.81 16.57 -23.50
CA GLN A 263 -13.75 17.56 -23.73
C GLN A 263 -13.68 18.01 -25.19
N MET A 264 -13.79 17.06 -26.11
CA MET A 264 -13.76 17.32 -27.54
C MET A 264 -14.97 18.16 -27.97
N LYS A 265 -16.17 17.85 -27.47
CA LYS A 265 -17.38 18.63 -27.74
C LYS A 265 -17.31 20.04 -27.18
N LYS A 266 -16.81 20.22 -25.95
CA LYS A 266 -16.58 21.54 -25.36
C LYS A 266 -15.69 22.41 -26.25
N LYS A 267 -14.56 21.86 -26.72
CA LYS A 267 -13.67 22.56 -27.67
C LYS A 267 -14.36 22.93 -28.99
N GLN A 268 -15.22 22.07 -29.52
CA GLN A 268 -15.99 22.39 -30.73
C GLN A 268 -16.98 23.53 -30.50
N MET A 269 -17.64 23.57 -29.33
CA MET A 269 -18.55 24.65 -28.97
C MET A 269 -17.82 25.97 -28.81
N ASP A 270 -16.70 25.99 -28.07
CA ASP A 270 -15.87 27.18 -27.91
C ASP A 270 -15.36 27.72 -29.25
N LYS A 271 -15.00 26.83 -30.19
CA LYS A 271 -14.60 27.21 -31.54
C LYS A 271 -15.76 27.85 -32.31
N LYS A 272 -16.95 27.23 -32.30
CA LYS A 272 -18.16 27.79 -32.94
C LYS A 272 -18.55 29.14 -32.35
N GLU A 273 -18.39 29.35 -31.05
CA GLU A 273 -18.66 30.64 -30.42
C GLU A 273 -17.66 31.71 -30.84
N LYS A 274 -16.36 31.36 -30.93
CA LYS A 274 -15.33 32.28 -31.45
C LYS A 274 -15.57 32.65 -32.91
N ASP A 275 -15.96 31.69 -33.74
CA ASP A 275 -16.24 31.92 -35.16
C ASP A 275 -17.52 32.76 -35.38
N ARG A 276 -18.39 32.87 -34.37
CA ARG A 276 -19.64 33.65 -34.40
C ARG A 276 -19.48 35.09 -33.87
N ARG A 277 -18.39 35.39 -33.17
CA ARG A 277 -18.07 36.73 -32.64
C ARG A 277 -17.21 37.51 -33.62
#